data_AF-G4TBP6-F1
#
_entry.id   AF-G4TBP6-F1
#
_cell.length_a   1.000
_cell.length_b   1.000
_cell.length_c   1.000
_cell.angle_alpha   90.00
_cell.angle_beta   90.00
_cell.angle_gamma   90.00
#
_symmetry.space_group_name_H-M   'P 1'
#
loop_
_entity.id
_entity.type
_entity.pdbx_description
1 polymer ?
#
loop_
_entity_poly.entity_id
_entity_poly.type
_entity_poly.pdbx_seq_one_letter_code
_entity_poly.pdbx_strand_id
1 'polypeptide(L)'
;MSGKTRVYGGRGRTIVEVDSLLDELALHCKYSQLGPQEEGPRSQSEILRDLYQLATPDEAAIVTQLILRDLRPIVEPLGTIHTTINLSAKSHEIRRLSLVQALKVLDPRLLELHRVHSTLGQAFAALESNGLNRFIPTVGVPVQIPKCYKGRSCADALNQLQSATRVYCETKYDGERMQIHIDLSLPSVQQIIIFSKSDRNSTMDRYATLEIIRASLSISQRGCKQPYLQQRLSSEAEGRSFNQTLILEAEMVAFSERTSCIDEFWRIRDLIAETAKSVRRKPKSRVLNAHKVENHGSPDDGDKTVGVAGSISPLCGHSLESNGTDEGKRHFMLIFFDVLFMDGQSLLQDTYDTRRETLEGLITEIEGFVG
;
A
#
# COMPACT_ATOMS: atom_id res chain seq x y z
N MET A 1 51.46 -32.19 -7.47
CA MET A 1 50.50 -31.48 -8.34
C MET A 1 49.85 -30.40 -7.50
N SER A 2 50.35 -29.17 -7.64
CA SER A 2 50.00 -28.03 -6.82
C SER A 2 48.74 -27.37 -7.37
N GLY A 3 47.67 -27.34 -6.57
CA GLY A 3 46.41 -26.66 -6.88
C GLY A 3 46.63 -25.15 -6.91
N LYS A 4 46.55 -24.57 -8.11
CA LYS A 4 46.53 -23.11 -8.28
C LYS A 4 45.12 -22.61 -7.92
N THR A 5 44.97 -22.08 -6.71
CA THR A 5 43.90 -21.16 -6.36
C THR A 5 44.02 -19.93 -7.25
N ARG A 6 43.14 -19.82 -8.24
CA ARG A 6 43.07 -18.66 -9.12
C ARG A 6 42.40 -17.52 -8.35
N VAL A 7 43.22 -16.66 -7.75
CA VAL A 7 42.77 -15.39 -7.16
C VAL A 7 42.32 -14.49 -8.32
N TYR A 8 41.02 -14.40 -8.56
CA TYR A 8 40.45 -13.34 -9.37
C TYR A 8 40.44 -12.07 -8.52
N GLY A 9 41.34 -11.13 -8.83
CA GLY A 9 41.29 -9.78 -8.28
C GLY A 9 40.02 -9.08 -8.79
N GLY A 10 38.97 -9.11 -7.99
CA GLY A 10 37.64 -8.66 -8.38
C GLY A 10 37.51 -7.13 -8.37
N ARG A 11 37.17 -6.56 -9.53
CA ARG A 11 36.47 -5.27 -9.65
C ARG A 11 34.94 -5.49 -9.62
N GLY A 12 34.48 -6.42 -8.79
CA GLY A 12 33.06 -6.68 -8.62
C GLY A 12 32.45 -5.59 -7.75
N ARG A 13 31.24 -5.11 -8.09
CA ARG A 13 30.50 -4.18 -7.23
C ARG A 13 30.05 -4.91 -5.98
N THR A 14 30.07 -4.21 -4.85
CA THR A 14 29.52 -4.77 -3.61
C THR A 14 27.99 -4.75 -3.64
N ILE A 15 27.34 -5.60 -2.84
CA ILE A 15 25.87 -5.63 -2.74
C ILE A 15 25.33 -4.25 -2.29
N VAL A 16 26.05 -3.55 -1.40
CA VAL A 16 25.67 -2.22 -0.91
C VAL A 16 25.72 -1.18 -2.03
N GLU A 17 26.72 -1.25 -2.91
CA GLU A 17 26.80 -0.35 -4.08
C GLU A 17 25.67 -0.63 -5.07
N VAL A 18 25.35 -1.91 -5.32
CA VAL A 18 24.23 -2.29 -6.19
C VAL A 18 22.91 -1.80 -5.61
N ASP A 19 22.67 -1.98 -4.32
CA ASP A 19 21.48 -1.52 -3.59
C ASP A 19 21.34 0.01 -3.72
N SER A 20 22.42 0.76 -3.47
CA SER A 20 22.43 2.22 -3.58
C SER A 20 22.06 2.72 -4.99
N LEU A 21 22.51 2.01 -6.04
CA LEU A 21 22.19 2.37 -7.43
C LEU A 21 20.75 2.01 -7.81
N LEU A 22 20.22 0.91 -7.26
CA LEU A 22 18.82 0.54 -7.43
C LEU A 22 17.90 1.54 -6.72
N ASP A 23 18.31 2.02 -5.55
CA ASP A 23 17.64 3.11 -4.84
C ASP A 23 17.66 4.40 -5.66
N GLU A 24 18.81 4.78 -6.22
CA GLU A 24 18.93 5.94 -7.10
C GLU A 24 18.04 5.80 -8.35
N LEU A 25 17.99 4.61 -8.96
CA LEU A 25 17.10 4.32 -10.08
C LEU A 25 15.62 4.44 -9.66
N ALA A 26 15.29 3.99 -8.45
CA ALA A 26 13.94 4.06 -7.90
C ALA A 26 13.49 5.51 -7.63
N LEU A 27 14.39 6.48 -7.40
CA LEU A 27 14.03 7.90 -7.24
C LEU A 27 13.35 8.49 -8.48
N HIS A 28 13.61 7.95 -9.66
CA HIS A 28 12.89 8.36 -10.88
C HIS A 28 11.43 7.90 -10.91
N CYS A 29 11.07 6.94 -10.06
CA CYS A 29 9.70 6.49 -9.91
C CYS A 29 8.94 7.41 -8.95
N LYS A 30 7.89 8.07 -9.45
CA LYS A 30 7.02 8.93 -8.63
C LYS A 30 6.34 8.20 -7.46
N TYR A 31 6.27 6.87 -7.52
CA TYR A 31 5.69 6.03 -6.47
C TYR A 31 6.71 5.53 -5.45
N SER A 32 7.99 5.88 -5.62
CA SER A 32 9.02 5.55 -4.65
C SER A 32 8.82 6.31 -3.35
N GLN A 33 9.13 5.65 -2.24
CA GLN A 33 9.06 6.22 -0.88
C GLN A 33 10.44 6.57 -0.33
N LEU A 34 11.46 6.53 -1.18
CA LEU A 34 12.79 6.97 -0.81
C LEU A 34 12.74 8.47 -0.50
N GLY A 35 13.38 8.87 0.61
CA GLY A 35 13.43 10.26 1.04
C GLY A 35 14.11 11.15 -0.01
N PRO A 36 13.92 12.48 0.09
CA PRO A 36 14.63 13.41 -0.78
C PRO A 36 16.14 13.20 -0.60
N GLN A 37 16.85 12.86 -1.68
CA GLN A 37 18.31 12.89 -1.69
C GLN A 37 18.80 14.33 -1.87
N GLU A 38 19.92 14.65 -1.24
CA GLU A 38 20.52 16.00 -1.28
C GLU A 38 21.01 16.37 -2.68
N GLU A 39 21.40 15.37 -3.48
CA GLU A 39 21.78 15.51 -4.88
C GLU A 39 20.65 15.00 -5.78
N GLY A 40 20.29 15.78 -6.81
CA GLY A 40 19.29 15.38 -7.79
C GLY A 40 19.71 14.09 -8.52
N PRO A 41 18.78 13.17 -8.81
CA PRO A 41 19.14 11.86 -9.33
C PRO A 41 19.81 11.97 -10.70
N ARG A 42 20.89 11.20 -10.93
CA ARG A 42 21.57 11.13 -12.22
C ARG A 42 20.64 10.56 -13.29
N SER A 43 21.02 10.66 -14.56
CA SER A 43 20.17 10.12 -15.62
C SER A 43 20.02 8.59 -15.49
N GLN A 44 18.83 8.06 -15.79
CA GLN A 44 18.57 6.62 -15.72
C GLN A 44 19.58 5.79 -16.53
N SER A 45 20.03 6.33 -17.67
CA SER A 45 20.99 5.67 -18.54
C SER A 45 22.40 5.62 -17.95
N GLU A 46 22.81 6.63 -17.18
CA GLU A 46 24.09 6.63 -16.44
C GLU A 46 24.05 5.61 -15.31
N ILE A 47 22.97 5.58 -14.53
CA ILE A 47 22.80 4.63 -13.42
C ILE A 47 22.82 3.19 -13.95
N LEU A 48 22.07 2.91 -15.01
CA LEU A 48 22.06 1.58 -15.65
C LEU A 48 23.44 1.25 -16.25
N ARG A 49 24.12 2.20 -16.89
CA ARG A 49 25.47 1.99 -17.41
C ARG A 49 26.41 1.57 -16.29
N ASP A 50 26.39 2.29 -15.17
CA ASP A 50 27.20 1.95 -14.02
C ASP A 50 26.88 0.53 -13.55
N LEU A 51 25.61 0.21 -13.35
CA LEU A 51 25.14 -1.09 -12.88
C LEU A 51 25.65 -2.25 -13.75
N TYR A 52 25.65 -2.10 -15.09
CA TYR A 52 26.03 -3.16 -16.03
C TYR A 52 27.50 -3.15 -16.47
N GLN A 53 28.20 -2.01 -16.40
CA GLN A 53 29.55 -1.87 -16.99
C GLN A 53 30.60 -2.78 -16.33
N LEU A 54 30.45 -3.04 -15.03
CA LEU A 54 31.35 -3.91 -14.26
C LEU A 54 30.74 -5.28 -13.95
N ALA A 55 29.48 -5.50 -14.37
CA ALA A 55 28.79 -6.75 -14.12
C ALA A 55 29.25 -7.84 -15.10
N THR A 56 29.54 -9.02 -14.58
CA THR A 56 29.69 -10.25 -15.37
C THR A 56 28.35 -10.62 -16.03
N PRO A 57 28.33 -11.47 -17.08
CA PRO A 57 27.09 -11.89 -17.73
C PRO A 57 26.05 -12.48 -16.75
N ASP A 58 26.50 -13.24 -15.75
CA ASP A 58 25.62 -13.84 -14.75
C ASP A 58 25.06 -12.79 -13.77
N GLU A 59 25.91 -11.87 -13.31
CA GLU A 59 25.48 -10.74 -12.46
C GLU A 59 24.51 -9.83 -13.20
N ALA A 60 24.78 -9.52 -14.47
CA ALA A 60 23.90 -8.74 -15.33
C ALA A 60 22.53 -9.42 -15.50
N ALA A 61 22.51 -10.75 -15.67
CA ALA A 61 21.26 -11.50 -15.73
C ALA A 61 20.47 -11.38 -14.42
N ILE A 62 21.12 -11.55 -13.26
CA ILE A 62 20.48 -11.42 -11.94
C ILE A 62 19.94 -10.00 -11.72
N VAL A 63 20.75 -8.98 -12.01
CA VAL A 63 20.36 -7.57 -11.91
C VAL A 63 19.15 -7.28 -12.81
N THR A 64 19.13 -7.82 -14.03
CA THR A 64 17.98 -7.68 -14.94
C THR A 64 16.73 -8.31 -14.33
N GLN A 65 16.84 -9.52 -13.77
CA GLN A 65 15.73 -10.20 -13.09
C GLN A 65 15.22 -9.43 -11.87
N LEU A 66 16.12 -8.80 -11.09
CA LEU A 66 15.78 -7.94 -9.96
C LEU A 66 14.97 -6.72 -10.41
N ILE A 67 15.40 -6.02 -11.47
CA ILE A 67 14.69 -4.86 -12.03
C ILE A 67 13.31 -5.27 -12.56
N LEU A 68 13.22 -6.42 -13.23
CA LEU A 68 11.95 -6.97 -13.73
C LEU A 68 11.07 -7.58 -12.62
N ARG A 69 11.60 -7.70 -11.40
CA ARG A 69 10.97 -8.37 -10.25
C ARG A 69 10.59 -9.83 -10.53
N ASP A 70 11.31 -10.50 -11.40
CA ASP A 70 11.09 -11.90 -11.74
C ASP A 70 12.24 -12.78 -11.24
N LEU A 71 12.17 -13.21 -9.99
CA LEU A 71 13.18 -14.09 -9.39
C LEU A 71 12.92 -15.57 -9.66
N ARG A 72 11.86 -15.93 -10.39
CA ARG A 72 11.52 -17.33 -10.68
C ARG A 72 12.69 -18.08 -11.35
N PRO A 73 13.42 -17.52 -12.33
CA PRO A 73 14.54 -18.22 -12.95
C PRO A 73 15.68 -18.58 -11.99
N ILE A 74 15.80 -17.84 -10.88
CA ILE A 74 16.86 -18.02 -9.87
C ILE A 74 16.40 -18.98 -8.78
N VAL A 75 15.15 -18.86 -8.34
CA VAL A 75 14.59 -19.65 -7.23
C VAL A 75 14.11 -21.03 -7.72
N GLU A 76 13.64 -21.12 -8.96
CA GLU A 76 13.18 -22.34 -9.62
C GLU A 76 13.90 -22.50 -10.96
N PRO A 77 15.21 -22.80 -10.95
CA PRO A 77 15.95 -23.01 -12.18
C PRO A 77 15.34 -24.21 -12.93
N LEU A 78 15.06 -24.02 -14.22
CA LEU A 78 14.57 -25.09 -15.07
C LEU A 78 15.66 -26.16 -15.18
N GLY A 79 15.31 -27.42 -14.90
CA GLY A 79 16.25 -28.54 -15.00
C GLY A 79 16.71 -28.82 -16.43
N THR A 80 15.93 -28.42 -17.43
CA THR A 80 16.26 -28.56 -18.86
C THR A 80 15.72 -27.41 -19.70
N ILE A 81 16.24 -27.24 -20.91
CA ILE A 81 15.75 -26.23 -21.88
C ILE A 81 14.42 -26.69 -22.53
N HIS A 82 14.08 -27.98 -22.42
CA HIS A 82 12.87 -28.55 -23.01
C HIS A 82 11.66 -28.33 -22.12
N THR A 83 10.79 -27.40 -22.54
CA THR A 83 9.56 -27.01 -21.84
C THR A 83 8.62 -28.19 -21.55
N THR A 84 8.49 -29.14 -22.47
CA THR A 84 7.68 -30.35 -22.29
C THR A 84 8.22 -31.28 -21.21
N ILE A 85 9.55 -31.40 -21.08
CA ILE A 85 10.18 -32.21 -20.02
C ILE A 85 9.93 -31.55 -18.67
N ASN A 86 10.11 -30.23 -18.57
CA ASN A 86 9.83 -29.47 -17.34
C ASN A 86 8.35 -29.50 -16.93
N LEU A 87 7.42 -29.52 -17.89
CA LEU A 87 5.97 -29.68 -17.64
C LEU A 87 5.60 -31.10 -17.22
N SER A 88 6.28 -32.11 -17.79
CA SER A 88 6.02 -33.53 -17.53
C SER A 88 6.69 -34.07 -16.27
N ALA A 89 7.72 -33.38 -15.79
CA ALA A 89 8.32 -33.57 -14.48
C ALA A 89 7.34 -33.09 -13.39
N LYS A 90 6.24 -33.84 -13.23
CA LYS A 90 5.55 -33.88 -11.94
C LYS A 90 6.57 -34.34 -10.91
N SER A 91 6.71 -33.59 -9.82
CA SER A 91 7.62 -33.82 -8.67
C SER A 91 9.03 -33.29 -8.93
N HIS A 92 9.61 -32.45 -8.09
CA HIS A 92 9.61 -32.52 -6.62
C HIS A 92 9.16 -31.21 -5.98
N GLU A 93 8.39 -31.33 -4.89
CA GLU A 93 8.19 -30.27 -3.91
C GLU A 93 9.55 -29.73 -3.48
N ILE A 94 10.05 -28.68 -4.15
CA ILE A 94 10.89 -27.72 -3.45
C ILE A 94 9.93 -27.12 -2.42
N ARG A 95 9.88 -27.76 -1.25
CA ARG A 95 9.03 -27.34 -0.14
C ARG A 95 9.61 -26.03 0.36
N ARG A 96 9.22 -24.95 -0.31
CA ARG A 96 9.66 -23.60 0.00
C ARG A 96 9.33 -23.37 1.47
N LEU A 97 10.35 -23.03 2.24
CA LEU A 97 10.13 -22.51 3.58
C LEU A 97 9.26 -21.27 3.42
N SER A 98 8.09 -21.30 4.04
CA SER A 98 7.29 -20.08 4.16
C SER A 98 8.10 -19.06 4.96
N LEU A 99 7.83 -17.77 4.75
CA LEU A 99 8.49 -16.70 5.50
C LEU A 99 8.45 -16.97 7.02
N VAL A 100 7.29 -17.38 7.53
CA VAL A 100 7.10 -17.73 8.95
C VAL A 100 8.03 -18.87 9.39
N GLN A 101 8.20 -19.91 8.56
CA GLN A 101 9.12 -21.00 8.88
C GLN A 101 10.58 -20.54 8.85
N ALA A 102 10.96 -19.73 7.86
CA ALA A 102 12.31 -19.19 7.75
C ALA A 102 12.66 -18.30 8.95
N LEU A 103 11.76 -17.38 9.34
CA LEU A 103 11.96 -16.52 10.51
C LEU A 103 12.07 -17.34 11.80
N LYS A 104 11.22 -18.35 11.99
CA LYS A 104 11.28 -19.24 13.17
C LYS A 104 12.60 -20.02 13.27
N VAL A 105 13.16 -20.44 12.13
CA VAL A 105 14.45 -21.15 12.09
C VAL A 105 15.61 -20.21 12.42
N LEU A 106 15.52 -18.94 12.00
CA LEU A 106 16.55 -17.93 12.30
C LEU A 106 16.52 -17.49 13.77
N ASP A 107 15.37 -17.04 14.25
CA ASP A 107 15.15 -16.71 15.66
C ASP A 107 13.63 -16.71 15.94
N PRO A 108 13.14 -17.47 16.94
CA PRO A 108 11.71 -17.47 17.30
C PRO A 108 11.13 -16.06 17.58
N ARG A 109 11.93 -15.15 18.14
CA ARG A 109 11.53 -13.77 18.47
C ARG A 109 11.30 -12.92 17.23
N LEU A 110 11.96 -13.24 16.13
CA LEU A 110 11.84 -12.49 14.88
C LEU A 110 10.43 -12.59 14.28
N LEU A 111 9.72 -13.68 14.54
CA LEU A 111 8.32 -13.81 14.14
C LEU A 111 7.43 -12.79 14.87
N GLU A 112 7.65 -12.61 16.17
CA GLU A 112 6.90 -11.64 16.97
C GLU A 112 7.24 -10.20 16.57
N LEU A 113 8.53 -9.92 16.35
CA LEU A 113 8.98 -8.63 15.84
C LEU A 113 8.40 -8.34 14.45
N HIS A 114 8.34 -9.33 13.57
CA HIS A 114 7.74 -9.14 12.24
C HIS A 114 6.21 -8.96 12.29
N ARG A 115 5.52 -9.34 13.37
CA ARG A 115 4.10 -8.98 13.56
C ARG A 115 3.93 -7.50 13.89
N VAL A 116 4.89 -6.94 14.61
CA VAL A 116 4.90 -5.52 15.03
C VAL A 116 5.42 -4.63 13.91
N HIS A 117 6.44 -5.08 13.19
CA HIS A 117 7.12 -4.35 12.12
C HIS A 117 6.88 -5.03 10.77
N SER A 118 6.23 -4.32 9.85
CA SER A 118 5.93 -4.80 8.49
C SER A 118 7.19 -5.17 7.68
N THR A 119 8.28 -4.43 7.82
CA THR A 119 9.50 -4.64 7.03
C THR A 119 10.50 -5.52 7.75
N LEU A 120 11.08 -6.51 7.05
CA LEU A 120 12.08 -7.40 7.62
C LEU A 120 13.31 -6.65 8.15
N GLY A 121 13.81 -5.64 7.42
CA GLY A 121 14.94 -4.83 7.88
C GLY A 121 14.69 -4.17 9.24
N GLN A 122 13.47 -3.67 9.49
CA GLN A 122 13.09 -3.11 10.78
C GLN A 122 13.01 -4.18 11.86
N ALA A 123 12.46 -5.36 11.55
CA ALA A 123 12.42 -6.48 12.49
C ALA A 123 13.83 -6.97 12.88
N PHE A 124 14.79 -6.99 11.94
CA PHE A 124 16.19 -7.32 12.24
C PHE A 124 16.88 -6.21 13.06
N ALA A 125 16.70 -4.94 12.71
CA ALA A 125 17.23 -3.82 13.52
C ALA A 125 16.64 -3.82 14.94
N ALA A 126 15.36 -4.18 15.09
CA ALA A 126 14.71 -4.36 16.38
C ALA A 126 15.23 -5.59 17.16
N LEU A 127 15.67 -6.64 16.47
CA LEU A 127 16.29 -7.80 17.09
C LEU A 127 17.68 -7.46 17.65
N GLU A 128 18.47 -6.71 16.89
CA GLU A 128 19.82 -6.26 17.26
C GLU A 128 19.81 -5.22 18.38
N SER A 129 18.80 -4.34 18.41
CA SER A 129 18.60 -3.42 19.52
C SER A 129 18.05 -4.18 20.73
N ASN A 130 18.85 -4.31 21.79
CA ASN A 130 18.46 -4.98 23.05
C ASN A 130 17.43 -4.21 23.90
N GLY A 131 16.60 -3.37 23.29
CA GLY A 131 15.57 -2.58 23.97
C GLY A 131 14.39 -3.43 24.43
N LEU A 132 13.78 -3.05 25.56
CA LEU A 132 12.56 -3.68 26.08
C LEU A 132 11.32 -3.38 25.21
N ASN A 133 11.30 -2.24 24.50
CA ASN A 133 10.13 -1.76 23.76
C ASN A 133 10.05 -2.25 22.30
N ARG A 134 10.89 -3.20 21.88
CA ARG A 134 10.95 -3.66 20.47
C ARG A 134 9.68 -4.36 19.97
N PHE A 135 8.85 -4.84 20.88
CA PHE A 135 7.57 -5.50 20.60
C PHE A 135 6.35 -4.56 20.65
N ILE A 136 6.59 -3.27 20.86
CA ILE A 136 5.54 -2.26 20.88
C ILE A 136 5.50 -1.59 19.50
N PRO A 137 4.33 -1.50 18.85
CA PRO A 137 4.17 -0.75 17.62
C PRO A 137 4.64 0.71 17.77
N THR A 138 5.37 1.20 16.77
CA THR A 138 5.79 2.60 16.72
C THR A 138 4.88 3.37 15.77
N VAL A 139 4.32 4.49 16.23
CA VAL A 139 3.50 5.35 15.37
C VAL A 139 4.34 5.86 14.19
N GLY A 140 3.78 5.80 12.98
CA GLY A 140 4.52 6.12 11.75
C GLY A 140 5.32 4.96 11.15
N VAL A 141 5.33 3.78 11.77
CA VAL A 141 5.88 2.54 11.21
C VAL A 141 4.75 1.53 10.99
N PRO A 142 4.55 1.01 9.77
CA PRO A 142 3.43 0.12 9.52
C PRO A 142 3.56 -1.22 10.27
N VAL A 143 2.46 -1.62 10.89
CA VAL A 143 2.27 -2.91 11.55
C VAL A 143 1.88 -3.97 10.52
N GLN A 144 2.42 -5.18 10.67
CA GLN A 144 2.19 -6.24 9.70
C GLN A 144 0.72 -6.66 9.64
N ILE A 145 0.15 -6.59 8.45
CA ILE A 145 -1.22 -7.05 8.19
C ILE A 145 -1.29 -8.58 8.31
N PRO A 146 -2.14 -9.14 9.20
CA PRO A 146 -2.36 -10.58 9.28
C PRO A 146 -2.95 -11.13 7.98
N LYS A 147 -2.46 -12.29 7.54
CA LYS A 147 -3.02 -12.97 6.37
C LYS A 147 -4.31 -13.70 6.76
N CYS A 148 -5.39 -13.46 6.00
CA CYS A 148 -6.63 -14.20 6.15
C CYS A 148 -6.52 -15.60 5.53
N TYR A 149 -7.12 -16.59 6.19
CA TYR A 149 -7.37 -17.89 5.60
C TYR A 149 -8.63 -17.81 4.72
N LYS A 150 -8.52 -18.22 3.45
CA LYS A 150 -9.68 -18.31 2.55
C LYS A 150 -10.37 -19.67 2.76
N GLY A 151 -11.42 -19.66 3.58
CA GLY A 151 -12.28 -20.84 3.76
C GLY A 151 -12.95 -21.27 2.46
N ARG A 152 -13.03 -22.58 2.24
CA ARG A 152 -13.72 -23.19 1.10
C ARG A 152 -15.22 -23.41 1.37
N SER A 153 -15.62 -23.37 2.63
CA SER A 153 -17.00 -23.44 3.12
C SER A 153 -17.07 -22.86 4.54
N CYS A 154 -18.28 -22.62 5.07
CA CYS A 154 -18.45 -22.21 6.47
C CYS A 154 -17.87 -23.24 7.46
N ALA A 155 -18.06 -24.54 7.20
CA ALA A 155 -17.51 -25.59 8.04
C ALA A 155 -15.97 -25.60 8.02
N ASP A 156 -15.36 -25.41 6.84
CA ASP A 156 -13.92 -25.31 6.68
C ASP A 156 -13.33 -24.08 7.40
N ALA A 157 -14.02 -22.94 7.34
CA ALA A 157 -13.63 -21.74 8.08
C ALA A 157 -13.72 -21.95 9.60
N LEU A 158 -14.82 -22.53 10.11
CA LEU A 158 -15.00 -22.84 11.53
C LEU A 158 -13.99 -23.86 12.04
N ASN A 159 -13.56 -24.81 11.19
CA ASN A 159 -12.52 -25.77 11.54
C ASN A 159 -11.17 -25.10 11.85
N GLN A 160 -10.87 -23.94 11.26
CA GLN A 160 -9.67 -23.18 11.59
C GLN A 160 -9.78 -22.43 12.93
N LEU A 161 -10.99 -22.29 13.47
CA LEU A 161 -11.29 -21.51 14.67
C LEU A 161 -11.71 -22.40 15.85
N GLN A 162 -11.45 -23.71 15.81
CA GLN A 162 -11.89 -24.69 16.82
C GLN A 162 -11.39 -24.38 18.23
N SER A 163 -10.25 -23.70 18.37
CA SER A 163 -9.70 -23.29 19.66
C SER A 163 -10.29 -21.98 20.21
N ALA A 164 -11.13 -21.28 19.44
CA ALA A 164 -11.71 -20.02 19.84
C ALA A 164 -12.96 -20.24 20.71
N THR A 165 -13.05 -19.53 21.83
CA THR A 165 -14.25 -19.51 22.69
C THR A 165 -15.37 -18.66 22.11
N ARG A 166 -15.03 -17.65 21.31
CA ARG A 166 -15.94 -16.74 20.65
C ARG A 166 -15.44 -16.43 19.24
N VAL A 167 -16.36 -16.32 18.29
CA VAL A 167 -16.09 -15.99 16.89
C VAL A 167 -16.98 -14.84 16.48
N TYR A 168 -16.40 -13.87 15.77
CA TYR A 168 -17.10 -12.71 15.23
C TYR A 168 -17.25 -12.88 13.72
N CYS A 169 -18.42 -12.53 13.22
CA CYS A 169 -18.70 -12.51 11.79
C CYS A 169 -18.87 -11.05 11.38
N GLU A 170 -17.96 -10.57 10.55
CA GLU A 170 -17.97 -9.19 10.05
C GLU A 170 -18.27 -9.14 8.57
N THR A 171 -18.88 -8.05 8.13
CA THR A 171 -19.06 -7.76 6.72
C THR A 171 -17.70 -7.46 6.11
N LYS A 172 -17.29 -8.29 5.14
CA LYS A 172 -16.10 -7.99 4.33
C LYS A 172 -16.46 -6.95 3.27
N TYR A 173 -16.16 -5.70 3.55
CA TYR A 173 -16.33 -4.61 2.59
C TYR A 173 -15.37 -4.76 1.38
N ASP A 174 -15.78 -4.18 0.25
CA ASP A 174 -15.01 -4.14 -0.99
C ASP A 174 -14.42 -2.74 -1.19
N GLY A 175 -13.31 -2.47 -0.47
CA GLY A 175 -12.68 -1.16 -0.42
C GLY A 175 -11.16 -1.22 -0.55
N GLU A 176 -10.50 -0.11 -0.19
CA GLU A 176 -9.06 -0.07 0.01
C GLU A 176 -8.75 -0.04 1.52
N ARG A 177 -8.17 -1.12 2.05
CA ARG A 177 -7.65 -1.17 3.44
C ARG A 177 -6.71 -0.01 3.76
N MET A 178 -6.86 0.52 4.97
CA MET A 178 -6.11 1.63 5.55
C MET A 178 -5.65 1.29 6.97
N GLN A 179 -4.35 1.36 7.19
CA GLN A 179 -3.78 1.39 8.54
C GLN A 179 -3.45 2.84 8.89
N ILE A 180 -4.11 3.38 9.90
CA ILE A 180 -4.13 4.81 10.24
C ILE A 180 -3.33 5.01 11.51
N HIS A 181 -2.25 5.77 11.42
CA HIS A 181 -1.39 6.15 12.53
C HIS A 181 -1.67 7.59 12.90
N ILE A 182 -1.85 7.86 14.19
CA ILE A 182 -2.16 9.19 14.71
C ILE A 182 -1.19 9.54 15.83
N ASP A 183 -0.57 10.71 15.73
CA ASP A 183 0.25 11.32 16.79
C ASP A 183 -0.14 12.79 16.95
N LEU A 184 -0.80 13.10 18.05
CA LEU A 184 -1.28 14.45 18.36
C LEU A 184 -0.20 15.39 18.88
N SER A 185 0.98 14.87 19.25
CA SER A 185 2.12 15.71 19.62
C SER A 185 2.70 16.48 18.43
N LEU A 186 2.43 15.99 17.22
CA LEU A 186 2.89 16.58 15.98
C LEU A 186 1.99 17.75 15.50
N PRO A 187 2.50 18.63 14.61
CA PRO A 187 1.69 19.66 13.97
C PRO A 187 0.54 19.06 13.17
N SER A 188 -0.61 19.76 13.11
CA SER A 188 -1.87 19.25 12.52
C SER A 188 -1.76 18.61 11.13
N VAL A 189 -0.84 19.08 10.29
CA VAL A 189 -0.63 18.55 8.94
C VAL A 189 0.06 17.17 8.94
N GLN A 190 0.81 16.85 9.98
CA GLN A 190 1.62 15.63 10.12
C GLN A 190 1.06 14.63 11.14
N GLN A 191 -0.01 14.99 11.85
CA GLN A 191 -0.59 14.14 12.90
C GLN A 191 -1.12 12.80 12.39
N ILE A 192 -1.49 12.69 11.12
CA ILE A 192 -2.12 11.49 10.56
C ILE A 192 -1.25 10.95 9.43
N ILE A 193 -0.89 9.68 9.53
CA ILE A 193 -0.19 8.93 8.49
C ILE A 193 -1.05 7.71 8.14
N ILE A 194 -1.23 7.44 6.85
CA ILE A 194 -2.02 6.30 6.38
C ILE A 194 -1.16 5.37 5.54
N PHE A 195 -1.09 4.11 5.92
CA PHE A 195 -0.48 3.05 5.12
C PHE A 195 -1.55 2.26 4.36
N SER A 196 -1.25 1.92 3.10
CA SER A 196 -2.08 1.01 2.30
C SER A 196 -1.79 -0.45 2.64
N LYS A 197 -2.56 -1.38 2.04
CA LYS A 197 -2.32 -2.83 2.11
C LYS A 197 -0.87 -3.28 1.79
N SER A 198 -0.13 -2.48 1.03
CA SER A 198 1.26 -2.75 0.62
C SER A 198 2.28 -2.01 1.49
N ASP A 199 1.87 -1.57 2.68
CA ASP A 199 2.69 -0.81 3.65
C ASP A 199 3.25 0.51 3.10
N ARG A 200 2.65 1.03 2.03
CA ARG A 200 3.05 2.30 1.41
C ARG A 200 2.37 3.46 2.11
N ASN A 201 3.14 4.49 2.47
CA ASN A 201 2.58 5.77 2.91
C ASN A 201 1.72 6.35 1.78
N SER A 202 0.43 6.39 2.04
CA SER A 202 -0.62 6.76 1.09
C SER A 202 -1.51 7.88 1.63
N THR A 203 -1.03 8.59 2.65
CA THR A 203 -1.71 9.73 3.29
C THR A 203 -2.18 10.75 2.26
N MET A 204 -1.33 11.07 1.28
CA MET A 204 -1.65 12.06 0.24
C MET A 204 -2.55 11.51 -0.87
N ASP A 205 -2.57 10.18 -1.08
CA ASP A 205 -3.57 9.54 -1.96
C ASP A 205 -4.97 9.64 -1.35
N ARG A 206 -5.06 9.57 -0.03
CA ARG A 206 -6.30 9.49 0.76
C ARG A 206 -6.61 10.80 1.48
N TYR A 207 -6.16 11.92 0.94
CA TYR A 207 -6.23 13.21 1.63
C TYR A 207 -7.66 13.59 2.08
N ALA A 208 -8.69 13.23 1.31
CA ALA A 208 -10.09 13.52 1.65
C ALA A 208 -10.58 12.76 2.90
N THR A 209 -9.98 11.62 3.26
CA THR A 209 -10.38 10.86 4.44
C THR A 209 -9.84 11.46 5.73
N LEU A 210 -8.85 12.36 5.67
CA LEU A 210 -8.26 12.99 6.85
C LEU A 210 -9.29 13.79 7.65
N GLU A 211 -10.23 14.44 6.97
CA GLU A 211 -11.32 15.18 7.61
C GLU A 211 -12.30 14.21 8.31
N ILE A 212 -12.59 13.06 7.69
CA ILE A 212 -13.45 12.00 8.24
C ILE A 212 -12.81 11.39 9.51
N ILE A 213 -11.52 11.06 9.47
CA ILE A 213 -10.78 10.50 10.62
C ILE A 213 -10.76 11.49 11.79
N ARG A 214 -10.57 12.78 11.52
CA ARG A 214 -10.62 13.81 12.55
C ARG A 214 -12.01 13.95 13.16
N ALA A 215 -13.03 13.84 12.32
CA ALA A 215 -14.41 13.87 12.73
C ALA A 215 -14.78 12.68 13.62
N SER A 216 -14.39 11.47 13.22
CA SER A 216 -14.70 10.22 13.94
C SER A 216 -14.02 10.10 15.30
N LEU A 217 -12.96 10.86 15.56
CA LEU A 217 -12.16 10.81 16.79
C LEU A 217 -12.32 12.06 17.68
N SER A 218 -13.29 12.93 17.37
CA SER A 218 -13.49 14.21 18.06
C SER A 218 -12.22 15.09 18.10
N ILE A 219 -11.38 15.03 17.05
CA ILE A 219 -10.14 15.82 16.94
C ILE A 219 -10.45 17.12 16.19
N SER A 220 -10.53 18.24 16.93
CA SER A 220 -10.68 19.65 16.48
C SER A 220 -10.85 19.88 14.97
N GLN A 221 -12.06 20.28 14.57
CA GLN A 221 -12.51 20.35 13.18
C GLN A 221 -12.50 21.78 12.60
N ARG A 222 -11.35 22.48 12.65
CA ARG A 222 -11.28 23.80 12.01
C ARG A 222 -11.33 23.66 10.48
N GLY A 223 -12.51 23.92 9.90
CA GLY A 223 -12.70 24.07 8.46
C GLY A 223 -12.91 22.77 7.68
N CYS A 224 -13.90 21.96 8.08
CA CYS A 224 -14.40 20.83 7.28
C CYS A 224 -14.82 21.34 5.89
N LYS A 225 -14.26 20.76 4.82
CA LYS A 225 -14.55 21.17 3.44
C LYS A 225 -15.70 20.39 2.83
N GLN A 226 -15.97 19.21 3.37
CA GLN A 226 -17.08 18.36 2.93
C GLN A 226 -18.40 18.87 3.52
N PRO A 227 -19.35 19.33 2.67
CA PRO A 227 -20.58 19.97 3.14
C PRO A 227 -21.51 18.99 3.87
N TYR A 228 -21.64 17.76 3.35
CA TYR A 228 -22.47 16.72 3.96
C TYR A 228 -21.95 16.29 5.33
N LEU A 229 -20.62 16.17 5.48
CA LEU A 229 -19.99 15.87 6.78
C LEU A 229 -20.27 16.99 7.77
N GLN A 230 -20.08 18.25 7.37
CA GLN A 230 -20.34 19.42 8.23
C GLN A 230 -21.80 19.48 8.72
N GLN A 231 -22.77 19.06 7.89
CA GLN A 231 -24.17 19.04 8.26
C GLN A 231 -24.51 17.95 9.30
N ARG A 232 -23.82 16.80 9.24
CA ARG A 232 -24.06 15.64 10.12
C ARG A 232 -23.29 15.70 11.44
N LEU A 233 -22.34 16.62 11.55
CA LEU A 233 -21.57 16.82 12.76
C LEU A 233 -22.42 17.51 13.84
N SER A 234 -22.63 16.82 14.96
CA SER A 234 -23.25 17.40 16.15
C SER A 234 -22.35 18.45 16.77
N SER A 235 -22.94 19.56 17.24
CA SER A 235 -22.21 20.60 18.00
C SER A 235 -21.75 20.12 19.38
N GLU A 236 -22.28 18.99 19.84
CA GLU A 236 -21.93 18.32 21.09
C GLU A 236 -20.98 17.17 20.77
N ALA A 237 -19.73 17.50 20.45
CA ALA A 237 -18.69 16.48 20.35
C ALA A 237 -18.35 16.00 21.75
N GLU A 238 -18.66 14.74 22.04
CA GLU A 238 -18.17 14.05 23.23
C GLU A 238 -16.64 14.14 23.30
N GLY A 239 -16.11 14.23 24.52
CA GLY A 239 -14.68 14.38 24.77
C GLY A 239 -13.86 13.28 24.10
N ARG A 240 -12.62 13.61 23.71
CA ARG A 240 -11.71 12.63 23.11
C ARG A 240 -11.37 11.51 24.09
N SER A 241 -11.53 10.26 23.67
CA SER A 241 -11.28 9.04 24.46
C SER A 241 -9.80 8.61 24.55
N PHE A 242 -8.87 9.31 23.90
CA PHE A 242 -7.43 9.02 23.93
C PHE A 242 -6.60 10.31 24.09
N ASN A 243 -5.36 10.19 24.58
CA ASN A 243 -4.54 11.33 24.94
C ASN A 243 -3.70 11.84 23.78
N GLN A 244 -2.91 10.95 23.15
CA GLN A 244 -1.85 11.36 22.24
C GLN A 244 -1.73 10.50 20.98
N THR A 245 -1.74 9.17 21.10
CA THR A 245 -1.29 8.30 20.00
C THR A 245 -2.22 7.12 19.74
N LEU A 246 -2.43 6.77 18.47
CA LEU A 246 -3.30 5.66 18.05
C LEU A 246 -2.77 4.96 16.80
N ILE A 247 -3.08 3.67 16.66
CA ILE A 247 -3.01 2.92 15.40
C ILE A 247 -4.34 2.20 15.20
N LEU A 248 -5.03 2.51 14.11
CA LEU A 248 -6.35 1.99 13.75
C LEU A 248 -6.30 1.26 12.40
N GLU A 249 -7.23 0.33 12.20
CA GLU A 249 -7.46 -0.33 10.92
C GLU A 249 -8.88 -0.03 10.42
N ALA A 250 -8.96 0.36 9.16
CA ALA A 250 -10.22 0.70 8.52
C ALA A 250 -10.24 0.26 7.05
N GLU A 251 -11.44 0.04 6.52
CA GLU A 251 -11.68 -0.12 5.09
C GLU A 251 -12.27 1.18 4.54
N MET A 252 -11.63 1.76 3.53
CA MET A 252 -12.17 2.91 2.82
C MET A 252 -13.02 2.45 1.64
N VAL A 253 -14.29 2.85 1.64
CA VAL A 253 -15.26 2.51 0.60
C VAL A 253 -15.81 3.77 -0.08
N ALA A 254 -16.37 3.60 -1.27
CA ALA A 254 -17.13 4.67 -1.92
C ALA A 254 -18.56 4.68 -1.36
N PHE A 255 -19.11 5.85 -1.10
CA PHE A 255 -20.50 6.03 -0.66
C PHE A 255 -21.19 7.03 -1.58
N SER A 256 -22.46 6.76 -1.92
CA SER A 256 -23.29 7.68 -2.70
C SER A 256 -24.42 8.22 -1.83
N GLU A 257 -24.47 9.55 -1.68
CA GLU A 257 -25.57 10.24 -0.99
C GLU A 257 -26.91 10.09 -1.73
N ARG A 258 -26.87 9.80 -3.03
CA ARG A 258 -28.10 9.64 -3.83
C ARG A 258 -28.83 8.34 -3.51
N THR A 259 -28.10 7.25 -3.29
CA THR A 259 -28.66 5.95 -2.92
C THR A 259 -28.57 5.67 -1.43
N SER A 260 -27.88 6.54 -0.68
CA SER A 260 -27.56 6.39 0.74
C SER A 260 -26.96 5.02 1.05
N CYS A 261 -26.08 4.55 0.18
CA CYS A 261 -25.46 3.24 0.31
C CYS A 261 -23.99 3.25 -0.15
N ILE A 262 -23.25 2.22 0.28
CA ILE A 262 -21.93 1.93 -0.24
C ILE A 262 -22.06 1.61 -1.74
N ASP A 263 -21.21 2.25 -2.53
CA ASP A 263 -21.11 2.09 -3.99
C ASP A 263 -19.93 1.16 -4.31
N GLU A 264 -19.81 0.84 -5.58
CA GLU A 264 -18.91 -0.18 -6.11
C GLU A 264 -17.41 0.21 -6.01
N PHE A 265 -16.55 -0.78 -5.79
CA PHE A 265 -15.11 -0.59 -5.54
C PHE A 265 -14.42 0.27 -6.61
N TRP A 266 -14.75 0.12 -7.89
CA TRP A 266 -14.09 0.87 -8.95
C TRP A 266 -14.31 2.39 -8.87
N ARG A 267 -15.35 2.86 -8.16
CA ARG A 267 -15.62 4.29 -7.92
C ARG A 267 -14.57 4.94 -7.03
N ILE A 268 -13.90 4.17 -6.18
CA ILE A 268 -12.80 4.66 -5.33
C ILE A 268 -11.70 5.27 -6.19
N ARG A 269 -11.39 4.67 -7.35
CA ARG A 269 -10.34 5.16 -8.25
C ARG A 269 -10.63 6.58 -8.75
N ASP A 270 -11.88 6.85 -9.11
CA ASP A 270 -12.29 8.16 -9.61
C ASP A 270 -12.27 9.20 -8.48
N LEU A 271 -12.77 8.84 -7.28
CA LEU A 271 -12.71 9.70 -6.10
C LEU A 271 -11.27 10.05 -5.71
N ILE A 272 -10.35 9.07 -5.71
CA ILE A 272 -8.93 9.32 -5.45
C ILE A 272 -8.34 10.24 -6.53
N ALA A 273 -8.66 10.00 -7.81
CA ALA A 273 -8.16 10.83 -8.90
C ALA A 273 -8.57 12.31 -8.76
N GLU A 274 -9.73 12.59 -8.16
CA GLU A 274 -10.26 13.93 -7.92
C GLU A 274 -9.71 14.58 -6.64
N THR A 275 -9.59 13.81 -5.57
CA THR A 275 -9.34 14.30 -4.20
C THR A 275 -7.88 14.17 -3.74
N ALA A 276 -7.10 13.27 -4.33
CA ALA A 276 -5.72 13.06 -3.94
C ALA A 276 -4.88 14.32 -4.12
N LYS A 277 -3.88 14.47 -3.26
CA LYS A 277 -2.82 15.48 -3.39
C LYS A 277 -1.47 14.86 -3.81
N SER A 278 -1.49 13.62 -4.26
CA SER A 278 -0.34 12.83 -4.68
C SER A 278 -0.29 12.65 -6.22
N VAL A 279 0.60 11.78 -6.66
CA VAL A 279 0.73 11.35 -8.06
C VAL A 279 -0.54 10.70 -8.64
N ARG A 280 -1.45 10.19 -7.79
CA ARG A 280 -2.70 9.57 -8.25
C ARG A 280 -3.73 10.61 -8.73
N ARG A 281 -3.52 11.89 -8.43
CA ARG A 281 -4.43 12.97 -8.85
C ARG A 281 -4.40 13.12 -10.37
N LYS A 282 -5.58 13.11 -11.02
CA LYS A 282 -5.67 13.45 -12.45
C LYS A 282 -5.47 14.96 -12.63
N PRO A 283 -4.63 15.40 -13.58
CA PRO A 283 -4.57 16.81 -13.94
C PRO A 283 -5.94 17.23 -14.47
N LYS A 284 -6.46 18.37 -14.00
CA LYS A 284 -7.70 18.94 -14.56
C LYS A 284 -7.42 19.23 -16.03
N SER A 285 -7.99 18.44 -16.93
CA SER A 285 -8.03 18.80 -18.34
C SER A 285 -8.72 20.16 -18.42
N ARG A 286 -8.03 21.18 -18.94
CA ARG A 286 -8.70 22.41 -19.37
C ARG A 286 -9.66 21.98 -20.47
N VAL A 287 -10.93 21.81 -20.12
CA VAL A 287 -12.00 21.73 -21.11
C VAL A 287 -11.98 23.09 -21.81
N LEU A 288 -11.29 23.17 -22.94
CA LEU A 288 -11.51 24.23 -23.90
C LEU A 288 -12.97 24.13 -24.30
N ASN A 289 -13.72 25.21 -24.10
CA ASN A 289 -15.11 25.35 -24.50
C ASN A 289 -15.28 24.98 -25.97
N ALA A 290 -15.70 23.76 -26.26
CA ALA A 290 -16.19 23.38 -27.58
C ALA A 290 -17.69 23.71 -27.64
N HIS A 291 -18.00 25.00 -27.76
CA HIS A 291 -19.28 25.46 -28.26
C HIS A 291 -19.03 26.31 -29.51
N LYS A 292 -19.81 26.01 -30.56
CA LYS A 292 -19.88 26.58 -31.91
C LYS A 292 -18.80 26.17 -32.91
N VAL A 293 -19.15 25.22 -33.78
CA VAL A 293 -19.13 25.44 -35.24
C VAL A 293 -20.33 24.69 -35.84
N GLU A 294 -21.19 25.43 -36.55
CA GLU A 294 -22.33 24.94 -37.32
C GLU A 294 -21.88 24.22 -38.60
N ASN A 295 -22.71 23.29 -39.05
CA ASN A 295 -22.62 22.61 -40.34
C ASN A 295 -22.49 23.59 -41.52
N HIS A 296 -21.55 23.35 -42.44
CA HIS A 296 -21.77 23.44 -43.89
C HIS A 296 -20.61 22.80 -44.70
N GLY A 297 -20.97 21.89 -45.62
CA GLY A 297 -20.41 21.78 -46.99
C GLY A 297 -19.02 21.13 -47.23
N SER A 298 -19.04 19.98 -47.92
CA SER A 298 -17.96 19.16 -48.52
C SER A 298 -17.03 19.89 -49.54
N PRO A 299 -16.17 19.20 -50.32
CA PRO A 299 -14.99 18.34 -49.99
C PRO A 299 -13.71 18.75 -50.81
N ASP A 300 -12.48 18.55 -50.32
CA ASP A 300 -11.33 18.18 -51.20
C ASP A 300 -10.03 17.80 -50.45
N ASP A 301 -9.20 17.06 -51.19
CA ASP A 301 -7.86 16.47 -51.03
C ASP A 301 -6.81 17.08 -50.07
N GLY A 302 -5.92 16.20 -49.58
CA GLY A 302 -4.54 16.60 -49.27
C GLY A 302 -3.84 15.89 -48.10
N ASP A 303 -3.10 14.84 -48.43
CA ASP A 303 -1.95 14.25 -47.73
C ASP A 303 -1.17 15.18 -46.77
N LYS A 304 -0.87 14.68 -45.55
CA LYS A 304 0.46 14.75 -44.91
C LYS A 304 0.49 14.03 -43.56
N THR A 305 1.14 12.87 -43.57
CA THR A 305 1.65 12.15 -42.40
C THR A 305 2.73 12.95 -41.68
N VAL A 306 2.52 13.29 -40.41
CA VAL A 306 3.60 13.62 -39.47
C VAL A 306 3.34 12.88 -38.15
N GLY A 307 4.19 11.89 -37.88
CA GLY A 307 4.14 11.07 -36.68
C GLY A 307 4.42 11.89 -35.42
N VAL A 308 3.53 11.76 -34.44
CA VAL A 308 3.76 12.23 -33.07
C VAL A 308 3.84 11.00 -32.17
N ALA A 309 4.96 10.92 -31.45
CA ALA A 309 5.36 9.85 -30.56
C ALA A 309 4.23 9.46 -29.60
N GLY A 310 3.77 8.22 -29.72
CA GLY A 310 2.87 7.60 -28.77
C GLY A 310 3.56 7.45 -27.42
N SER A 311 3.07 8.18 -26.43
CA SER A 311 3.33 7.89 -25.01
C SER A 311 2.64 6.57 -24.68
N ILE A 312 3.40 5.48 -24.77
CA ILE A 312 2.96 4.15 -24.34
C ILE A 312 2.82 4.21 -22.82
N SER A 313 1.58 4.39 -22.37
CA SER A 313 1.20 4.19 -20.97
C SER A 313 1.31 2.69 -20.66
N PRO A 314 2.05 2.27 -19.62
CA PRO A 314 2.14 0.86 -19.30
C PRO A 314 0.82 0.41 -18.68
N LEU A 315 0.11 -0.47 -19.39
CA LEU A 315 -0.91 -1.41 -18.89
C LEU A 315 -2.02 -0.81 -18.00
N CYS A 316 -2.93 -0.05 -18.61
CA CYS A 316 -4.29 0.10 -18.06
C CYS A 316 -5.26 -0.60 -19.02
N GLY A 317 -5.61 -1.83 -18.68
CA GLY A 317 -6.63 -2.59 -19.41
C GLY A 317 -8.00 -1.92 -19.29
N HIS A 318 -8.60 -1.70 -20.46
CA HIS A 318 -10.03 -1.71 -20.78
C HIS A 318 -10.96 -0.70 -20.10
N SER A 319 -11.38 0.28 -20.92
CA SER A 319 -12.80 0.52 -21.27
C SER A 319 -13.83 0.30 -20.16
N LEU A 320 -13.95 1.27 -19.27
CA LEU A 320 -15.21 1.59 -18.59
C LEU A 320 -15.43 3.07 -18.87
N GLU A 321 -16.28 3.38 -19.85
CA GLU A 321 -16.86 4.70 -20.00
C GLU A 321 -17.38 5.12 -18.62
N SER A 322 -16.98 6.31 -18.16
CA SER A 322 -17.38 6.86 -16.87
C SER A 322 -18.84 7.31 -16.92
N ASN A 323 -19.77 6.39 -17.13
CA ASN A 323 -21.18 6.70 -17.05
C ASN A 323 -21.56 6.80 -15.57
N GLY A 324 -21.88 8.05 -15.19
CA GLY A 324 -22.37 8.44 -13.88
C GLY A 324 -21.38 9.33 -13.15
N THR A 325 -21.14 10.55 -13.64
CA THR A 325 -20.84 11.67 -12.74
C THR A 325 -22.01 11.78 -11.77
N ASP A 326 -21.85 11.42 -10.51
CA ASP A 326 -22.92 11.52 -9.49
C ASP A 326 -23.09 12.96 -9.00
N GLU A 327 -22.81 13.96 -9.86
CA GLU A 327 -22.92 15.40 -9.54
C GLU A 327 -22.16 15.83 -8.28
N GLY A 328 -21.15 15.07 -7.84
CA GLY A 328 -20.42 15.33 -6.59
C GLY A 328 -21.08 14.78 -5.32
N LYS A 329 -22.09 13.91 -5.45
CA LYS A 329 -22.79 13.22 -4.35
C LYS A 329 -22.08 11.95 -3.85
N ARG A 330 -20.92 11.62 -4.44
CA ARG A 330 -20.06 10.54 -3.94
C ARG A 330 -18.94 11.09 -3.06
N HIS A 331 -18.66 10.37 -1.99
CA HIS A 331 -17.52 10.61 -1.14
C HIS A 331 -17.00 9.29 -0.55
N PHE A 332 -15.96 9.37 0.26
CA PHE A 332 -15.47 8.22 1.01
C PHE A 332 -16.29 8.02 2.28
N MET A 333 -16.45 6.76 2.65
CA MET A 333 -16.87 6.29 3.97
C MET A 333 -15.75 5.42 4.53
N LEU A 334 -15.52 5.49 5.84
CA LEU A 334 -14.55 4.67 6.55
C LEU A 334 -15.29 3.68 7.43
N ILE A 335 -14.98 2.40 7.26
CA ILE A 335 -15.44 1.35 8.16
C ILE A 335 -14.28 0.95 9.06
N PHE A 336 -14.34 1.29 10.33
CA PHE A 336 -13.30 0.91 11.28
C PHE A 336 -13.54 -0.52 11.78
N PHE A 337 -12.50 -1.34 11.87
CA PHE A 337 -12.67 -2.75 12.26
C PHE A 337 -11.62 -3.28 13.26
N ASP A 338 -10.53 -2.54 13.52
CA ASP A 338 -9.58 -2.92 14.57
C ASP A 338 -8.83 -1.70 15.14
N VAL A 339 -8.29 -1.84 16.35
CA VAL A 339 -7.37 -0.90 17.00
C VAL A 339 -6.17 -1.68 17.50
N LEU A 340 -4.97 -1.25 17.11
CA LEU A 340 -3.73 -2.01 17.33
C LEU A 340 -2.86 -1.43 18.44
N PHE A 341 -3.01 -0.14 18.72
CA PHE A 341 -2.18 0.60 19.67
C PHE A 341 -2.89 1.86 20.15
N MET A 342 -2.71 2.19 21.43
CA MET A 342 -3.24 3.40 22.05
C MET A 342 -2.29 3.90 23.14
N ASP A 343 -1.93 5.19 23.10
CA ASP A 343 -1.23 5.91 24.19
C ASP A 343 -0.02 5.19 24.80
N GLY A 344 0.83 4.60 23.95
CA GLY A 344 2.02 3.88 24.40
C GLY A 344 1.80 2.39 24.69
N GLN A 345 0.56 1.91 24.65
CA GLN A 345 0.20 0.51 24.89
C GLN A 345 -0.10 -0.22 23.57
N SER A 346 0.54 -1.38 23.40
CA SER A 346 0.23 -2.29 22.31
C SER A 346 -0.99 -3.13 22.68
N LEU A 347 -1.98 -3.18 21.78
CA LEU A 347 -3.16 -4.03 21.91
C LEU A 347 -3.02 -5.32 21.10
N LEU A 348 -1.89 -5.55 20.42
CA LEU A 348 -1.72 -6.70 19.50
C LEU A 348 -1.83 -8.07 20.18
N GLN A 349 -1.59 -8.14 21.49
CA GLN A 349 -1.71 -9.36 22.29
C GLN A 349 -3.08 -9.49 22.96
N ASP A 350 -3.90 -8.43 22.94
CA ASP A 350 -5.22 -8.45 23.53
C ASP A 350 -6.19 -9.25 22.66
N THR A 351 -7.24 -9.76 23.31
CA THR A 351 -8.30 -10.48 22.60
C THR A 351 -9.02 -9.55 21.63
N TYR A 352 -9.57 -10.12 20.56
CA TYR A 352 -10.35 -9.33 19.60
C TYR A 352 -11.53 -8.61 20.26
N ASP A 353 -12.20 -9.24 21.23
CA ASP A 353 -13.28 -8.65 22.03
C ASP A 353 -12.84 -7.33 22.69
N THR A 354 -11.70 -7.35 23.39
CA THR A 354 -11.15 -6.18 24.07
C THR A 354 -10.82 -5.05 23.09
N ARG A 355 -10.21 -5.39 21.95
CA ARG A 355 -9.88 -4.38 20.93
C ARG A 355 -11.14 -3.81 20.30
N ARG A 356 -12.16 -4.64 20.05
CA ARG A 356 -13.44 -4.19 19.51
C ARG A 356 -14.17 -3.25 20.46
N GLU A 357 -14.29 -3.60 21.74
CA GLU A 357 -14.89 -2.72 22.76
C GLU A 357 -14.13 -1.39 22.86
N THR A 358 -12.80 -1.45 22.80
CA THR A 358 -11.95 -0.26 22.78
C THR A 358 -12.24 0.59 21.54
N LEU A 359 -12.34 -0.01 20.36
CA LEU A 359 -12.64 0.70 19.11
C LEU A 359 -14.02 1.37 19.15
N GLU A 360 -15.04 0.66 19.61
CA GLU A 360 -16.42 1.16 19.74
C GLU A 360 -16.51 2.36 20.70
N GLY A 361 -15.66 2.41 21.74
CA GLY A 361 -15.55 3.58 22.63
C GLY A 361 -14.69 4.74 22.11
N LEU A 362 -13.93 4.54 21.04
CA LEU A 362 -13.08 5.57 20.41
C LEU A 362 -13.77 6.29 19.26
N ILE A 363 -14.60 5.58 18.50
CA ILE A 363 -15.11 6.02 17.20
C ILE A 363 -16.52 6.57 17.34
N THR A 364 -16.70 7.83 16.97
CA THR A 364 -18.02 8.43 16.76
C THR A 364 -18.52 8.06 15.37
N GLU A 365 -19.60 7.27 15.31
CA GLU A 365 -20.29 6.96 14.06
C GLU A 365 -20.92 8.22 13.45
N ILE A 366 -20.83 8.33 12.12
CA ILE A 366 -21.36 9.46 11.36
C ILE A 366 -21.99 8.87 10.10
N GLU A 367 -23.31 9.00 9.97
CA GLU A 367 -24.06 8.41 8.86
C GLU A 367 -23.42 8.70 7.49
N GLY A 368 -23.16 7.64 6.73
CA GLY A 368 -22.54 7.69 5.41
C GLY A 368 -21.03 8.01 5.39
N PHE A 369 -20.42 8.38 6.52
CA PHE A 369 -19.00 8.74 6.60
C PHE A 369 -18.18 7.79 7.46
N VAL A 370 -18.75 7.27 8.54
CA VAL A 370 -18.09 6.42 9.53
C VAL A 370 -19.06 5.33 9.96
N GLY A 371 -18.59 4.08 9.95
CA GLY A 371 -19.31 2.94 10.52
C GLY A 371 -18.41 1.74 10.75
#